data_AF-A0A3D1HUY3-F1
#
_entry.id   AF-A0A3D1HUY3-F1
#
_cell.length_a   1.000
_cell.length_b   1.000
_cell.length_c   1.000
_cell.angle_alpha   90.00
_cell.angle_beta   90.00
_cell.angle_gamma   90.00
#
_symmetry.space_group_name_H-M   'P 1'
#
loop_
_entity.id
_entity.type
_entity.pdbx_description
1 polymer ?
#
loop_
_entity_poly.entity_id
_entity_poly.type
_entity_poly.pdbx_seq_one_letter_code
_entity_poly.pdbx_strand_id
1 'polypeptide(L)'
;MDGAILVIAATDGPMAQTKEHLLLARQVGVPYIVVFMNKCDQVDDPELLELVEMEIRETLDKYEFPGDDTPIIKGSALVALECTSTDPNAPEYAPIKELMDAVDSYIPTPDRKSDLPFLMPIEDVMTISGRGTVVTGRVERGQLNAGDEVEIIGLTEERKKTVVTSMEMFRKTLDFCEAGDNVGALLRGIGREEVERGQVLCKPGSIHPHTKFHGQVYVLTKEEGGRHTPFFNNYRPQFYFRTTDVTGVITLPEGTEMCMPGDNVEMDVELITPIAIEEGLRFAIREGGRTVGSGVVTKVNA
;
A
#
# COMPACT_ATOMS: atom_id res chain seq x y z
N MET A 1 2.41 -2.71 -2.82
CA MET A 1 3.35 -3.81 -2.48
C MET A 1 3.10 -4.89 -3.49
N ASP A 2 4.15 -5.34 -4.19
CA ASP A 2 4.04 -6.31 -5.28
C ASP A 2 3.92 -7.75 -4.75
N GLY A 3 4.31 -7.94 -3.49
CA GLY A 3 3.94 -9.06 -2.64
C GLY A 3 4.24 -8.71 -1.18
N ALA A 4 3.87 -9.60 -0.26
CA ALA A 4 4.12 -9.45 1.17
C ALA A 4 4.68 -10.74 1.78
N ILE A 5 5.54 -10.61 2.80
CA ILE A 5 5.94 -11.71 3.66
C ILE A 5 5.06 -11.69 4.90
N LEU A 6 4.22 -12.71 5.08
CA LEU A 6 3.39 -12.89 6.26
C LEU A 6 4.14 -13.71 7.30
N VAL A 7 4.47 -13.10 8.44
CA VAL A 7 5.18 -13.79 9.52
C VAL A 7 4.19 -14.28 10.56
N ILE A 8 4.22 -15.59 10.85
CA ILE A 8 3.33 -16.24 11.81
C ILE A 8 4.18 -17.03 12.78
N ALA A 9 3.96 -16.89 14.08
CA ALA A 9 4.67 -17.67 15.08
C ALA A 9 4.12 -19.10 15.12
N ALA A 10 4.99 -20.10 14.99
CA ALA A 10 4.67 -21.51 15.14
C ALA A 10 4.05 -21.84 16.51
N THR A 11 4.37 -21.04 17.53
CA THR A 11 3.85 -21.19 18.89
C THR A 11 2.38 -20.77 19.04
N ASP A 12 1.91 -19.85 18.20
CA ASP A 12 0.61 -19.18 18.37
C ASP A 12 -0.36 -19.47 17.21
N GLY A 13 0.15 -19.80 16.03
CA GLY A 13 -0.64 -19.95 14.82
C GLY A 13 -1.26 -18.63 14.32
N PRO A 14 -2.25 -18.69 13.42
CA PRO A 14 -2.94 -17.51 12.90
C PRO A 14 -3.76 -16.76 13.97
N MET A 15 -3.36 -15.52 14.26
CA MET A 15 -4.01 -14.67 15.27
C MET A 15 -4.94 -13.62 14.63
N ALA A 16 -5.61 -12.82 15.47
CA ALA A 16 -6.52 -11.76 15.01
C ALA A 16 -5.82 -10.76 14.06
N GLN A 17 -4.58 -10.35 14.36
CA GLN A 17 -3.83 -9.46 13.47
C GLN A 17 -3.43 -10.14 12.15
N THR A 18 -3.19 -11.45 12.13
CA THR A 18 -2.91 -12.21 10.90
C THR A 18 -4.08 -12.07 9.93
N LYS A 19 -5.30 -12.22 10.44
CA LYS A 19 -6.55 -12.09 9.69
C LYS A 19 -6.77 -10.66 9.19
N GLU A 20 -6.54 -9.67 10.04
CA GLU A 20 -6.63 -8.26 9.69
C GLU A 20 -5.62 -7.87 8.59
N HIS A 21 -4.36 -8.31 8.71
CA HIS A 21 -3.34 -8.04 7.70
C HIS A 21 -3.66 -8.68 6.35
N LEU A 22 -4.18 -9.91 6.33
CA LEU A 22 -4.61 -10.57 5.09
C LEU A 22 -5.75 -9.82 4.41
N LEU A 23 -6.76 -9.42 5.19
CA LEU A 23 -7.86 -8.60 4.69
C LEU A 23 -7.35 -7.27 4.11
N LEU A 24 -6.53 -6.54 4.85
CA LEU A 24 -5.98 -5.26 4.40
C LEU A 24 -5.09 -5.43 3.17
N ALA A 25 -4.24 -6.46 3.13
CA ALA A 25 -3.39 -6.79 2.00
C ALA A 25 -4.23 -7.01 0.74
N ARG A 26 -5.32 -7.78 0.85
CA ARG A 26 -6.28 -7.99 -0.25
C ARG A 26 -6.91 -6.67 -0.70
N GLN A 27 -7.35 -5.84 0.24
CA GLN A 27 -8.01 -4.56 -0.04
C GLN A 27 -7.10 -3.56 -0.76
N VAL A 28 -5.84 -3.45 -0.32
CA VAL A 28 -4.83 -2.59 -0.97
C VAL A 28 -4.21 -3.22 -2.22
N GLY A 29 -4.67 -4.40 -2.63
CA GLY A 29 -4.29 -5.05 -3.88
C GLY A 29 -2.92 -5.71 -3.87
N VAL A 30 -2.46 -6.23 -2.73
CA VAL A 30 -1.27 -7.09 -2.68
C VAL A 30 -1.60 -8.40 -3.41
N PRO A 31 -0.88 -8.75 -4.49
CA PRO A 31 -1.26 -9.88 -5.32
C PRO A 31 -0.67 -11.23 -4.85
N TYR A 32 0.46 -11.20 -4.14
CA TYR A 32 1.17 -12.41 -3.71
C TYR A 32 1.57 -12.35 -2.23
N ILE A 33 1.48 -13.49 -1.56
CA ILE A 33 1.94 -13.66 -0.18
C ILE A 33 2.90 -14.84 -0.13
N VAL A 34 4.01 -14.66 0.57
CA VAL A 34 4.91 -15.74 1.02
C VAL A 34 4.82 -15.78 2.54
N VAL A 35 4.76 -16.98 3.13
CA VAL A 35 4.66 -17.11 4.59
C VAL A 35 5.99 -17.53 5.18
N PHE A 36 6.36 -16.90 6.29
CA PHE A 36 7.43 -17.37 7.16
C PHE A 36 6.83 -17.81 8.51
N MET A 37 6.80 -19.13 8.74
CA MET A 37 6.44 -19.73 10.02
C MET A 37 7.65 -19.64 10.95
N ASN A 38 7.66 -18.61 11.79
CA ASN A 38 8.77 -18.24 12.65
C ASN A 38 8.69 -18.96 14.01
N LYS A 39 9.79 -18.92 14.77
CA LYS A 39 9.93 -19.54 16.10
C LYS A 39 9.79 -21.07 16.11
N CYS A 40 10.12 -21.74 15.00
CA CYS A 40 10.13 -23.21 14.98
C CYS A 40 11.16 -23.81 15.94
N ASP A 41 12.16 -23.05 16.39
CA ASP A 41 13.09 -23.43 17.47
C ASP A 41 12.41 -23.64 18.84
N GLN A 42 11.18 -23.16 19.01
CA GLN A 42 10.40 -23.26 20.25
C GLN A 42 9.34 -24.36 20.20
N VAL A 43 9.24 -25.09 19.09
CA VAL A 43 8.23 -26.13 18.87
C VAL A 43 8.93 -27.43 18.49
N ASP A 44 9.03 -28.34 19.46
CA ASP A 44 9.72 -29.63 19.29
C ASP A 44 8.86 -30.70 18.59
N ASP A 45 7.54 -30.48 18.49
CA ASP A 45 6.59 -31.44 17.94
C ASP A 45 6.28 -31.15 16.46
N PRO A 46 6.70 -32.04 15.54
CA PRO A 46 6.41 -31.89 14.11
C PRO A 46 4.91 -31.87 13.78
N GLU A 47 4.07 -32.58 14.55
CA GLU A 47 2.62 -32.63 14.30
C GLU A 47 1.98 -31.25 14.57
N LEU A 48 2.47 -30.50 15.56
CA LEU A 48 2.02 -29.13 15.81
C LEU A 48 2.42 -28.19 14.67
N LEU A 49 3.62 -28.36 14.11
CA LEU A 49 4.06 -27.54 12.97
C LEU A 49 3.23 -27.81 11.71
N GLU A 50 2.83 -29.06 11.48
CA GLU A 50 1.93 -29.43 10.39
C GLU A 50 0.52 -28.87 10.61
N LEU A 51 0.00 -28.94 11.84
CA LEU A 51 -1.31 -28.36 12.19
C LEU A 51 -1.32 -26.84 11.96
N VAL A 52 -0.29 -26.14 12.42
CA VAL A 52 -0.19 -24.69 12.21
C VAL A 52 -0.08 -24.36 10.71
N GLU A 53 0.65 -25.17 9.93
CA GLU A 53 0.71 -24.99 8.48
C GLU A 53 -0.67 -25.12 7.84
N MET A 54 -1.45 -26.14 8.23
CA MET A 54 -2.83 -26.33 7.74
C MET A 54 -3.71 -25.11 8.07
N GLU A 55 -3.68 -24.63 9.32
CA GLU A 55 -4.46 -23.46 9.73
C GLU A 55 -4.07 -22.19 8.95
N ILE A 56 -2.78 -22.03 8.61
CA ILE A 56 -2.30 -20.93 7.77
C ILE A 56 -2.90 -21.02 6.37
N ARG A 57 -2.87 -22.21 5.74
CA ARG A 57 -3.41 -22.42 4.39
C ARG A 57 -4.91 -22.13 4.35
N GLU A 58 -5.67 -22.68 5.29
CA GLU A 58 -7.11 -22.41 5.42
C GLU A 58 -7.40 -20.91 5.62
N THR A 59 -6.56 -20.22 6.40
CA THR A 59 -6.70 -18.78 6.61
C THR A 59 -6.40 -17.99 5.33
N LEU A 60 -5.39 -18.37 4.56
CA LEU A 60 -5.09 -17.75 3.26
C LEU A 60 -6.27 -17.92 2.28
N ASP A 61 -6.81 -19.14 2.16
CA ASP A 61 -7.95 -19.44 1.29
C ASP A 61 -9.18 -18.62 1.66
N LYS A 62 -9.44 -18.48 2.98
CA LYS A 62 -10.54 -17.65 3.49
C LYS A 62 -10.46 -16.19 3.03
N TYR A 63 -9.25 -15.66 2.87
CA TYR A 63 -9.01 -14.28 2.41
C TYR A 63 -8.64 -14.20 0.92
N GLU A 64 -8.99 -15.23 0.15
CA GLU A 64 -8.82 -15.29 -1.31
C GLU A 64 -7.36 -15.22 -1.78
N PHE A 65 -6.42 -15.71 -0.96
CA PHE A 65 -5.07 -16.04 -1.37
C PHE A 65 -4.96 -17.56 -1.59
N PRO A 66 -4.16 -18.05 -2.54
CA PRO A 66 -4.09 -19.47 -2.85
C PRO A 66 -3.32 -20.22 -1.76
N GLY A 67 -4.02 -20.73 -0.74
CA GLY A 67 -3.43 -21.36 0.43
C GLY A 67 -2.58 -22.58 0.08
N ASP A 68 -3.07 -23.43 -0.82
CA ASP A 68 -2.35 -24.64 -1.27
C ASP A 68 -1.05 -24.33 -2.03
N ASP A 69 -1.05 -23.30 -2.87
CA ASP A 69 0.10 -22.95 -3.72
C ASP A 69 1.10 -21.99 -3.02
N THR A 70 0.69 -21.34 -1.93
CA THR A 70 1.51 -20.37 -1.23
C THR A 70 2.73 -21.04 -0.57
N PRO A 71 3.97 -20.55 -0.80
CA PRO A 71 5.14 -21.04 -0.10
C PRO A 71 5.08 -20.71 1.39
N ILE A 72 5.31 -21.73 2.23
CA ILE A 72 5.40 -21.60 3.69
C ILE A 72 6.76 -22.11 4.13
N ILE A 73 7.61 -21.19 4.58
CA ILE A 73 8.98 -21.51 5.01
C ILE A 73 9.00 -21.57 6.53
N LYS A 74 9.49 -22.69 7.08
CA LYS A 74 9.59 -22.94 8.52
C LYS A 74 10.98 -22.59 9.01
N GLY A 75 11.08 -21.81 10.09
CA GLY A 75 12.39 -21.46 10.63
C GLY A 75 12.37 -20.61 11.88
N SER A 76 13.55 -20.09 12.21
CA SER A 76 13.75 -19.16 13.31
C SER A 76 14.55 -17.96 12.86
N ALA A 77 13.88 -16.82 12.78
CA ALA A 77 14.54 -15.54 12.51
C ALA A 77 15.53 -15.16 13.63
N LEU A 78 15.27 -15.58 14.88
CA LEU A 78 16.16 -15.29 16.00
C LEU A 78 17.47 -16.07 15.89
N VAL A 79 17.38 -17.39 15.65
CA VAL A 79 18.58 -18.24 15.47
C VAL A 79 19.42 -17.75 14.30
N ALA A 80 18.78 -17.38 13.18
CA ALA A 80 19.48 -16.77 12.05
C ALA A 80 20.16 -15.46 12.44
N LEU A 81 19.49 -14.57 13.18
CA LEU A 81 20.03 -13.27 13.57
C LEU A 81 21.18 -13.36 14.58
N GLU A 82 21.12 -14.30 15.52
CA GLU A 82 22.13 -14.50 16.56
C GLU A 82 23.30 -15.37 16.10
N CYS A 83 23.19 -16.00 14.92
CA CYS A 83 24.27 -16.83 14.39
C CYS A 83 25.54 -15.98 14.16
N THR A 84 26.63 -16.39 14.82
CA THR A 84 27.94 -15.73 14.74
C THR A 84 28.81 -16.27 13.62
N SER A 85 28.30 -17.24 12.84
CA SER A 85 29.01 -17.78 11.69
C SER A 85 29.25 -16.69 10.65
N THR A 86 30.40 -16.76 9.98
CA THR A 86 30.68 -15.91 8.80
C THR A 86 30.51 -16.68 7.50
N ASP A 87 30.21 -17.98 7.59
CA ASP A 87 29.88 -18.80 6.43
C ASP A 87 28.44 -18.48 5.99
N PRO A 88 28.23 -17.90 4.80
CA PRO A 88 26.88 -17.64 4.32
C PRO A 88 26.05 -18.92 4.20
N ASN A 89 26.66 -20.11 4.14
CA ASN A 89 25.97 -21.40 4.04
C ASN A 89 25.72 -22.09 5.40
N ALA A 90 25.88 -21.37 6.51
CA ALA A 90 25.56 -21.90 7.82
C ALA A 90 24.09 -22.38 7.88
N PRO A 91 23.79 -23.54 8.49
CA PRO A 91 22.43 -24.09 8.58
C PRO A 91 21.41 -23.11 9.18
N GLU A 92 21.85 -22.27 10.11
CA GLU A 92 21.02 -21.25 10.76
C GLU A 92 20.48 -20.21 9.77
N TYR A 93 21.18 -19.96 8.66
CA TYR A 93 20.75 -19.05 7.59
C TYR A 93 19.87 -19.73 6.54
N ALA A 94 19.78 -21.06 6.54
CA ALA A 94 19.07 -21.80 5.50
C ALA A 94 17.59 -21.40 5.36
N PRO A 95 16.80 -21.25 6.45
CA PRO A 95 15.40 -20.82 6.32
C PRO A 95 15.25 -19.41 5.74
N ILE A 96 16.19 -18.51 6.00
CA ILE A 96 16.14 -17.15 5.45
C ILE A 96 16.49 -17.16 3.96
N LYS A 97 17.44 -17.99 3.54
CA LYS A 97 17.74 -18.18 2.12
C LYS A 97 16.55 -18.79 1.39
N GLU A 98 15.95 -19.84 1.93
CA GLU A 98 14.76 -20.48 1.36
C GLU A 98 13.59 -19.50 1.25
N LEU A 99 13.40 -18.65 2.27
CA LEU A 99 12.40 -17.57 2.21
C LEU A 99 12.68 -16.60 1.05
N MET A 100 13.93 -16.20 0.86
CA MET A 100 14.29 -15.29 -0.23
C MET A 100 14.20 -15.97 -1.61
N ASP A 101 14.58 -17.24 -1.73
CA ASP A 101 14.43 -18.03 -2.95
C ASP A 101 12.94 -18.19 -3.32
N ALA A 102 12.07 -18.38 -2.32
CA ALA A 102 10.62 -18.40 -2.51
C ALA A 102 10.07 -17.04 -2.92
N VAL A 103 10.57 -15.94 -2.35
CA VAL A 103 10.21 -14.58 -2.79
C VAL A 103 10.59 -14.37 -4.26
N ASP A 104 11.82 -14.73 -4.64
CA ASP A 104 12.32 -14.54 -6.00
C ASP A 104 11.57 -15.38 -7.04
N SER A 105 11.10 -16.57 -6.66
CA SER A 105 10.42 -17.50 -7.57
C SER A 105 8.90 -17.36 -7.59
N TYR A 106 8.27 -16.99 -6.48
CA TYR A 106 6.82 -16.96 -6.33
C TYR A 106 6.22 -15.57 -6.56
N ILE A 107 6.94 -14.49 -6.21
CA ILE A 107 6.47 -13.12 -6.44
C ILE A 107 7.01 -12.69 -7.81
N PRO A 108 6.17 -12.64 -8.86
CA PRO A 108 6.63 -12.21 -10.17
C PRO A 108 7.11 -10.77 -10.07
N THR A 109 8.13 -10.46 -10.87
CA THR A 109 8.46 -9.06 -11.11
C THR A 109 7.23 -8.39 -11.72
N PRO A 110 6.62 -7.40 -11.05
CA PRO A 110 5.43 -6.76 -11.55
C PRO A 110 5.74 -6.11 -12.91
N ASP A 111 4.77 -6.12 -13.82
CA ASP A 111 4.87 -5.32 -15.03
C ASP A 111 5.06 -3.87 -14.62
N ARG A 112 6.28 -3.37 -14.79
CA ARG A 112 6.59 -1.96 -14.58
C ARG A 112 5.76 -1.21 -15.59
N LYS A 113 4.78 -0.45 -15.11
CA LYS A 113 3.93 0.44 -15.92
C LYS A 113 4.74 1.64 -16.43
N SER A 114 5.98 1.44 -16.85
CA SER A 114 6.96 2.47 -17.26
C SER A 114 6.50 3.22 -18.51
N ASP A 115 5.70 2.59 -19.35
CA ASP A 115 5.09 3.22 -20.53
C ASP A 115 3.91 4.17 -20.19
N LEU A 116 3.38 4.12 -18.97
CA LEU A 116 2.32 5.04 -18.55
C LEU A 116 2.87 6.43 -18.19
N PRO A 117 2.01 7.48 -18.16
CA PRO A 117 2.42 8.78 -17.65
C PRO A 117 2.95 8.70 -16.22
N PHE A 118 4.12 9.28 -15.98
CA PHE A 118 4.79 9.32 -14.68
C PHE A 118 3.84 9.78 -13.56
N LEU A 119 3.85 9.03 -12.45
CA LEU A 119 3.17 9.39 -11.21
C LEU A 119 3.94 8.85 -10.01
N MET A 120 4.23 9.72 -9.05
CA MET A 120 4.89 9.39 -7.79
C MET A 120 4.19 10.12 -6.64
N PRO A 121 3.50 9.39 -5.73
CA PRO A 121 2.91 9.99 -4.53
C PRO A 121 4.00 10.50 -3.60
N ILE A 122 3.80 11.68 -3.01
CA ILE A 122 4.76 12.28 -2.08
C ILE A 122 4.51 11.72 -0.68
N GLU A 123 5.53 11.07 -0.13
CA GLU A 123 5.55 10.46 1.21
C GLU A 123 6.17 11.38 2.26
N ASP A 124 7.24 12.11 1.89
CA ASP A 124 7.92 13.07 2.77
C ASP A 124 8.57 14.20 1.97
N VAL A 125 8.85 15.32 2.66
CA VAL A 125 9.46 16.54 2.10
C VAL A 125 10.62 16.98 2.98
N MET A 126 11.80 17.07 2.37
CA MET A 126 13.04 17.45 3.01
C MET A 126 13.66 18.67 2.33
N THR A 127 14.44 19.44 3.09
CA THR A 127 15.26 20.51 2.53
C THR A 127 16.72 20.15 2.70
N ILE A 128 17.46 20.10 1.59
CA ILE A 128 18.91 19.91 1.61
C ILE A 128 19.57 21.28 1.47
N SER A 129 20.30 21.69 2.52
CA SER A 129 21.04 22.95 2.55
C SER A 129 21.92 23.11 1.32
N GLY A 130 21.71 24.20 0.57
CA GLY A 130 22.48 24.51 -0.64
C GLY A 130 22.05 23.75 -1.91
N ARG A 131 21.09 22.81 -1.84
CA ARG A 131 20.54 22.11 -3.02
C ARG A 131 19.07 22.47 -3.28
N GLY A 132 18.24 22.52 -2.24
CA GLY A 132 16.81 22.83 -2.37
C GLY A 132 15.90 21.77 -1.76
N THR A 133 14.65 21.73 -2.24
CA THR A 133 13.59 20.87 -1.72
C THR A 133 13.59 19.52 -2.43
N VAL A 134 13.68 18.45 -1.63
CA VAL A 134 13.61 17.07 -2.08
C VAL A 134 12.31 16.47 -1.57
N VAL A 135 11.57 15.82 -2.47
CA VAL A 135 10.38 15.04 -2.12
C VAL A 135 10.70 13.57 -2.30
N THR A 136 10.24 12.73 -1.38
CA THR A 136 10.45 11.27 -1.46
C THR A 136 9.14 10.56 -1.74
N GLY A 137 9.24 9.44 -2.46
CA GLY A 137 8.11 8.56 -2.67
C GLY A 137 8.46 7.36 -3.53
N ARG A 138 7.56 6.37 -3.55
CA ARG A 138 7.60 5.29 -4.52
C ARG A 138 7.00 5.74 -5.85
N VAL A 139 7.71 5.52 -6.96
CA VAL A 139 7.14 5.72 -8.29
C VAL A 139 6.04 4.68 -8.51
N GLU A 140 4.81 5.14 -8.69
CA GLU A 140 3.64 4.25 -8.88
C GLU A 140 3.58 3.74 -10.31
N ARG A 141 3.91 4.60 -11.28
CA ARG A 141 3.93 4.27 -12.71
C ARG A 141 4.77 5.26 -13.50
N GLY A 142 5.07 4.89 -14.74
CA GLY A 142 5.85 5.67 -15.69
C GLY A 142 7.34 5.71 -15.37
N GLN A 143 8.04 6.53 -16.14
CA GLN A 143 9.46 6.81 -16.00
C GLN A 143 9.67 8.33 -15.94
N LEU A 144 10.68 8.76 -15.20
CA LEU A 144 11.12 10.15 -15.13
C LEU A 144 12.63 10.23 -15.28
N ASN A 145 13.11 11.15 -16.11
CA ASN A 145 14.54 11.44 -16.26
C ASN A 145 14.91 12.71 -15.51
N ALA A 146 16.18 12.82 -15.12
CA ALA A 146 16.70 14.08 -14.60
C ALA A 146 16.59 15.18 -15.68
N GLY A 147 15.99 16.30 -15.32
CA GLY A 147 15.72 17.43 -16.21
C GLY A 147 14.28 17.50 -16.74
N ASP A 148 13.45 16.48 -16.50
CA ASP A 148 12.05 16.47 -16.94
C ASP A 148 11.18 17.45 -16.15
N GLU A 149 10.20 18.05 -16.84
CA GLU A 149 9.14 18.87 -16.23
C GLU A 149 8.07 17.98 -15.59
N VAL A 150 7.64 18.33 -14.39
CA VAL A 150 6.57 17.66 -13.63
C VAL A 150 5.58 18.67 -13.08
N GLU A 151 4.37 18.19 -12.78
CA GLU A 151 3.37 18.92 -12.01
C GLU A 151 3.27 18.36 -10.59
N ILE A 152 3.03 19.23 -9.62
CA ILE A 152 2.66 18.89 -8.25
C ILE A 152 1.14 19.08 -8.15
N ILE A 153 0.40 17.99 -7.88
CA ILE A 153 -1.07 17.97 -7.89
C ILE A 153 -1.61 17.43 -6.55
N GLY A 154 -2.69 18.02 -6.07
CA GLY A 154 -3.40 17.60 -4.86
C GLY A 154 -3.32 18.65 -3.75
N LEU A 155 -4.24 18.55 -2.80
CA LEU A 155 -4.45 19.42 -1.64
C LEU A 155 -4.85 20.88 -1.96
N THR A 156 -4.54 21.35 -3.16
CA THR A 156 -4.97 22.64 -3.70
C THR A 156 -5.46 22.47 -5.14
N GLU A 157 -6.22 23.44 -5.65
CA GLU A 157 -6.60 23.50 -7.07
C GLU A 157 -5.44 23.97 -7.96
N GLU A 158 -4.43 24.61 -7.37
CA GLU A 158 -3.28 25.15 -8.09
C GLU A 158 -2.41 24.01 -8.63
N ARG A 159 -1.99 24.16 -9.89
CA ARG A 159 -1.06 23.23 -10.54
C ARG A 159 0.30 23.88 -10.60
N LYS A 160 1.22 23.40 -9.76
CA LYS A 160 2.59 23.91 -9.77
C LYS A 160 3.43 23.09 -10.72
N LYS A 161 4.08 23.77 -11.66
CA LYS A 161 5.06 23.17 -12.56
C LYS A 161 6.46 23.37 -12.02
N THR A 162 7.28 22.33 -12.10
CA THR A 162 8.70 22.40 -11.74
C THR A 162 9.50 21.42 -12.59
N VAL A 163 10.82 21.46 -12.45
CA VAL A 163 11.75 20.54 -13.10
C VAL A 163 12.41 19.68 -12.04
N VAL A 164 12.43 18.37 -12.24
CA VAL A 164 13.20 17.46 -11.38
C VAL A 164 14.66 17.53 -11.81
N THR A 165 15.50 18.13 -10.98
CA THR A 165 16.91 18.42 -11.36
C THR A 165 17.87 17.28 -11.09
N SER A 166 17.58 16.45 -10.09
CA SER A 166 18.34 15.26 -9.76
C SER A 166 17.47 14.28 -8.98
N MET A 167 17.72 12.99 -9.13
CA MET A 167 17.06 11.94 -8.36
C MET A 167 18.11 11.11 -7.63
N GLU A 168 17.77 10.61 -6.45
CA GLU A 168 18.63 9.75 -5.66
C GLU A 168 17.89 8.56 -5.05
N MET A 169 18.57 7.41 -5.01
CA MET A 169 18.15 6.23 -4.27
C MET A 169 19.35 5.67 -3.51
N PHE A 170 19.23 5.47 -2.19
CA PHE A 170 20.30 4.95 -1.32
C PHE A 170 21.66 5.68 -1.48
N ARG A 171 21.64 7.03 -1.52
CA ARG A 171 22.83 7.90 -1.71
C ARG A 171 23.54 7.73 -3.06
N LYS A 172 22.87 7.13 -4.05
CA LYS A 172 23.33 7.07 -5.44
C LYS A 172 22.47 7.99 -6.28
N THR A 173 23.11 8.82 -7.10
CA THR A 173 22.42 9.62 -8.10
C THR A 173 21.93 8.73 -9.23
N LEU A 174 20.71 8.97 -9.69
CA LEU A 174 20.07 8.25 -10.79
C LEU A 174 19.90 9.18 -11.99
N ASP A 175 20.11 8.64 -13.19
CA ASP A 175 19.83 9.34 -14.45
C ASP A 175 18.31 9.32 -14.76
N PHE A 176 17.64 8.23 -14.38
CA PHE A 176 16.19 8.07 -14.45
C PHE A 176 15.67 7.25 -13.27
N CYS A 177 14.37 7.33 -13.00
CA CYS A 177 13.65 6.40 -12.15
C CYS A 177 12.42 5.85 -12.87
N GLU A 178 11.95 4.69 -12.44
CA GLU A 178 10.80 4.01 -13.03
C GLU A 178 9.89 3.39 -11.97
N ALA A 179 8.72 2.91 -12.40
CA ALA A 179 7.73 2.27 -11.54
C ALA A 179 8.35 1.22 -10.59
N GLY A 180 8.10 1.39 -9.29
CA GLY A 180 8.63 0.55 -8.21
C GLY A 180 9.81 1.16 -7.45
N ASP A 181 10.52 2.13 -8.04
CA ASP A 181 11.66 2.78 -7.40
C ASP A 181 11.21 3.67 -6.23
N ASN A 182 11.91 3.61 -5.09
CA ASN A 182 11.74 4.56 -3.99
C ASN A 182 12.83 5.62 -4.11
N VAL A 183 12.47 6.85 -4.49
CA VAL A 183 13.43 7.89 -4.85
C VAL A 183 13.23 9.18 -4.07
N GLY A 184 14.30 9.94 -3.89
CA GLY A 184 14.25 11.36 -3.56
C GLY A 184 14.44 12.20 -4.82
N ALA A 185 13.46 13.04 -5.17
CA ALA A 185 13.47 13.92 -6.33
C ALA A 185 13.70 15.38 -5.92
N LEU A 186 14.77 16.02 -6.41
CA LEU A 186 15.11 17.41 -6.14
C LEU A 186 14.36 18.37 -7.09
N LEU A 187 13.49 19.20 -6.53
CA LEU A 187 12.61 20.10 -7.28
C LEU A 187 13.24 21.48 -7.47
N ARG A 188 13.20 22.01 -8.69
CA ARG A 188 13.73 23.35 -9.00
C ARG A 188 12.78 24.43 -8.51
N GLY A 189 13.28 25.32 -7.65
CA GLY A 189 12.59 26.57 -7.31
C GLY A 189 11.29 26.40 -6.52
N ILE A 190 11.11 25.24 -5.88
CA ILE A 190 9.96 24.94 -5.01
C ILE A 190 10.43 25.04 -3.56
N GLY A 191 9.80 25.91 -2.77
CA GLY A 191 9.98 25.98 -1.31
C GLY A 191 9.44 24.74 -0.60
N ARG A 192 9.89 24.48 0.63
CA ARG A 192 9.40 23.33 1.42
C ARG A 192 7.92 23.48 1.76
N GLU A 193 7.49 24.70 1.99
CA GLU A 193 6.12 25.10 2.31
C GLU A 193 5.17 25.03 1.10
N GLU A 194 5.71 24.83 -0.11
CA GLU A 194 4.96 24.81 -1.35
C GLU A 194 4.60 23.40 -1.82
N VAL A 195 5.14 22.38 -1.15
CA VAL A 195 4.93 20.98 -1.45
C VAL A 195 4.81 20.19 -0.15
N GLU A 196 3.87 19.27 -0.09
CA GLU A 196 3.60 18.51 1.12
C GLU A 196 3.19 17.06 0.83
N ARG A 197 3.23 16.24 1.88
CA ARG A 197 2.77 14.85 1.84
C ARG A 197 1.28 14.81 1.45
N GLY A 198 0.94 13.87 0.58
CA GLY A 198 -0.42 13.70 0.08
C GLY A 198 -0.68 14.40 -1.26
N GLN A 199 0.30 15.14 -1.77
CA GLN A 199 0.35 15.53 -3.18
C GLN A 199 1.03 14.43 -4.01
N VAL A 200 0.96 14.55 -5.33
CA VAL A 200 1.67 13.67 -6.27
C VAL A 200 2.57 14.50 -7.18
N LEU A 201 3.74 13.98 -7.53
CA LEU A 201 4.45 14.40 -8.73
C LEU A 201 3.90 13.62 -9.92
N CYS A 202 3.61 14.30 -11.02
CA CYS A 202 3.13 13.64 -12.22
C CYS A 202 3.64 14.28 -13.50
N LYS A 203 3.54 13.54 -14.61
CA LYS A 203 3.69 14.12 -15.94
C LYS A 203 2.69 15.28 -16.11
N PRO A 204 3.09 16.44 -16.65
CA PRO A 204 2.19 17.57 -16.79
C PRO A 204 0.90 17.22 -17.54
N GLY A 205 -0.25 17.56 -16.95
CA GLY A 205 -1.56 17.30 -17.53
C GLY A 205 -2.04 15.84 -17.48
N SER A 206 -1.32 14.91 -16.85
CA SER A 206 -1.70 13.49 -16.86
C SER A 206 -2.70 13.08 -15.78
N ILE A 207 -2.77 13.82 -14.67
CA ILE A 207 -3.74 13.59 -13.59
C ILE A 207 -4.25 14.94 -13.11
N HIS A 208 -5.46 14.96 -12.58
CA HIS A 208 -6.17 16.18 -12.22
C HIS A 208 -6.67 16.12 -10.78
N PRO A 209 -6.71 17.26 -10.07
CA PRO A 209 -7.31 17.34 -8.76
C PRO A 209 -8.84 17.30 -8.86
N HIS A 210 -9.48 16.46 -8.05
CA HIS A 210 -10.93 16.33 -7.97
C HIS A 210 -11.41 16.29 -6.52
N THR A 211 -12.60 16.82 -6.29
CA THR A 211 -13.29 16.74 -5.00
C THR A 211 -14.48 15.77 -5.06
N LYS A 212 -14.97 15.43 -6.24
CA LYS A 212 -16.18 14.59 -6.41
C LYS A 212 -15.86 13.35 -7.21
N PHE A 213 -16.29 12.21 -6.69
CA PHE A 213 -16.20 10.95 -7.41
C PHE A 213 -17.34 10.02 -7.02
N HIS A 214 -17.62 9.07 -7.91
CA HIS A 214 -18.47 7.93 -7.66
C HIS A 214 -17.57 6.72 -7.42
N GLY A 215 -17.89 5.92 -6.41
CA GLY A 215 -17.06 4.78 -6.02
C GLY A 215 -17.89 3.58 -5.57
N GLN A 216 -17.35 2.39 -5.78
CA GLN A 216 -17.86 1.15 -5.23
C GLN A 216 -17.10 0.81 -3.96
N VAL A 217 -17.80 0.53 -2.88
CA VAL A 217 -17.24 0.35 -1.54
C VAL A 217 -17.77 -0.92 -0.90
N TYR A 218 -16.85 -1.72 -0.37
CA TYR A 218 -17.14 -2.77 0.60
C TYR A 218 -17.06 -2.20 2.02
N VAL A 219 -18.11 -2.33 2.81
CA VAL A 219 -18.16 -1.89 4.20
C VAL A 219 -17.69 -3.03 5.10
N LEU A 220 -16.62 -2.82 5.87
CA LEU A 220 -16.06 -3.89 6.70
C LEU A 220 -17.01 -4.27 7.84
N THR A 221 -17.18 -5.57 8.05
CA THR A 221 -17.89 -6.15 9.18
C THR A 221 -17.17 -5.89 10.50
N LYS A 222 -17.85 -6.15 11.62
CA LYS A 222 -17.25 -6.09 12.96
C LYS A 222 -16.06 -7.05 13.08
N GLU A 223 -16.22 -8.26 12.56
CA GLU A 223 -15.22 -9.34 12.63
C GLU A 223 -13.95 -8.99 11.84
N GLU A 224 -14.07 -8.10 10.87
CA GLU A 224 -13.00 -7.54 10.05
C GLU A 224 -12.39 -6.26 10.63
N GLY A 225 -12.80 -5.85 11.84
CA GLY A 225 -12.30 -4.63 12.50
C GLY A 225 -13.06 -3.35 12.13
N GLY A 226 -14.13 -3.48 11.35
CA GLY A 226 -14.99 -2.39 10.89
C GLY A 226 -16.02 -1.93 11.91
N ARG A 227 -17.19 -1.52 11.40
CA ARG A 227 -18.26 -0.94 12.24
C ARG A 227 -19.15 -2.02 12.84
N HIS A 228 -19.74 -1.70 13.99
CA HIS A 228 -20.83 -2.48 14.58
C HIS A 228 -22.21 -2.03 14.09
N THR A 229 -22.32 -0.76 13.71
CA THR A 229 -23.57 -0.09 13.39
C THR A 229 -23.54 0.45 11.97
N PRO A 230 -24.71 0.55 11.31
CA PRO A 230 -24.80 1.15 9.99
C PRO A 230 -24.32 2.61 9.98
N PHE A 231 -24.09 3.13 8.78
CA PHE A 231 -23.97 4.56 8.53
C PHE A 231 -25.02 5.02 7.54
N PHE A 232 -25.26 6.33 7.52
CA PHE A 232 -26.33 6.98 6.77
C PHE A 232 -25.74 8.05 5.85
N ASN A 233 -26.60 8.66 5.03
CA ASN A 233 -26.25 9.87 4.29
C ASN A 233 -25.67 10.97 5.18
N ASN A 234 -24.75 11.75 4.62
CA ASN A 234 -23.96 12.78 5.31
C ASN A 234 -22.95 12.24 6.34
N TYR A 235 -22.65 10.93 6.31
CA TYR A 235 -21.53 10.37 7.06
C TYR A 235 -20.21 10.98 6.58
N ARG A 236 -19.33 11.37 7.52
CA ARG A 236 -18.10 12.14 7.27
C ARG A 236 -16.81 11.45 7.73
N PRO A 237 -16.43 10.31 7.13
CA PRO A 237 -15.19 9.63 7.47
C PRO A 237 -13.96 10.29 6.82
N GLN A 238 -12.78 9.77 7.15
CA GLN A 238 -11.54 10.06 6.43
C GLN A 238 -11.36 9.06 5.28
N PHE A 239 -11.02 9.57 4.10
CA PHE A 239 -10.69 8.78 2.91
C PHE A 239 -9.18 8.80 2.71
N TYR A 240 -8.60 7.63 2.50
CA TYR A 240 -7.17 7.45 2.31
C TYR A 240 -6.91 7.11 0.84
N PHE A 241 -6.25 8.02 0.12
CA PHE A 241 -5.77 7.84 -1.24
C PHE A 241 -4.25 7.91 -1.23
N ARG A 242 -3.56 6.83 -1.62
CA ARG A 242 -2.09 6.80 -1.63
C ARG A 242 -1.52 7.24 -0.26
N THR A 243 -0.88 8.41 -0.20
CA THR A 243 -0.24 9.00 0.99
C THR A 243 -1.09 10.06 1.67
N THR A 244 -2.27 10.36 1.13
CA THR A 244 -3.19 11.41 1.53
C THR A 244 -4.36 10.86 2.32
N ASP A 245 -4.70 11.51 3.42
CA ASP A 245 -6.00 11.39 4.09
C ASP A 245 -6.79 12.70 3.98
N VAL A 246 -8.08 12.58 3.68
CA VAL A 246 -8.96 13.72 3.48
C VAL A 246 -10.36 13.39 3.95
N THR A 247 -11.03 14.35 4.60
CA THR A 247 -12.41 14.16 5.01
C THR A 247 -13.32 14.21 3.79
N GLY A 248 -14.26 13.29 3.70
CA GLY A 248 -15.28 13.29 2.64
C GLY A 248 -16.68 13.13 3.20
N VAL A 249 -17.67 13.57 2.44
CA VAL A 249 -19.09 13.39 2.76
C VAL A 249 -19.67 12.33 1.82
N ILE A 250 -20.33 11.33 2.39
CA ILE A 250 -20.95 10.24 1.62
C ILE A 250 -22.42 10.55 1.33
N THR A 251 -22.80 10.34 0.07
CA THR A 251 -24.19 10.30 -0.41
C THR A 251 -24.46 8.94 -1.03
N LEU A 252 -25.46 8.25 -0.48
CA LEU A 252 -25.94 6.94 -0.89
C LEU A 252 -26.93 7.07 -2.06
N PRO A 253 -27.10 6.01 -2.87
CA PRO A 253 -28.04 6.00 -3.98
C PRO A 253 -29.48 6.25 -3.53
N GLU A 254 -30.30 6.77 -4.43
CA GLU A 254 -31.73 6.95 -4.18
C GLU A 254 -32.38 5.62 -3.75
N GLY A 255 -33.16 5.65 -2.67
CA GLY A 255 -33.77 4.45 -2.08
C GLY A 255 -32.87 3.67 -1.11
N THR A 256 -31.59 4.03 -0.94
CA THR A 256 -30.70 3.46 0.07
C THR A 256 -30.60 4.41 1.27
N GLU A 257 -31.29 4.08 2.36
CA GLU A 257 -31.30 4.91 3.57
C GLU A 257 -30.06 4.72 4.44
N MET A 258 -29.49 3.51 4.46
CA MET A 258 -28.36 3.15 5.30
C MET A 258 -27.53 2.04 4.67
N CYS A 259 -26.26 1.95 5.06
CA CYS A 259 -25.35 0.87 4.70
C CYS A 259 -24.96 0.06 5.93
N MET A 260 -25.12 -1.26 5.85
CA MET A 260 -24.77 -2.19 6.91
C MET A 260 -23.31 -2.64 6.77
N PRO A 261 -22.63 -2.95 7.89
CA PRO A 261 -21.37 -3.69 7.84
C PRO A 261 -21.53 -5.00 7.07
N GLY A 262 -20.67 -5.24 6.07
CA GLY A 262 -20.72 -6.37 5.14
C GLY A 262 -21.30 -6.04 3.76
N ASP A 263 -21.92 -4.87 3.57
CA ASP A 263 -22.52 -4.49 2.28
C ASP A 263 -21.46 -4.10 1.24
N ASN A 264 -21.78 -4.37 -0.02
CA ASN A 264 -21.16 -3.74 -1.18
C ASN A 264 -22.11 -2.67 -1.71
N VAL A 265 -21.68 -1.42 -1.73
CA VAL A 265 -22.52 -0.27 -2.08
C VAL A 265 -21.79 0.69 -3.00
N GLU A 266 -22.51 1.24 -3.97
CA GLU A 266 -22.07 2.38 -4.77
C GLU A 266 -22.41 3.67 -4.01
N MET A 267 -21.53 4.64 -4.01
CA MET A 267 -21.78 5.93 -3.34
C MET A 267 -21.10 7.08 -4.05
N ASP A 268 -21.71 8.26 -3.95
CA ASP A 268 -21.08 9.53 -4.33
C ASP A 268 -20.36 10.11 -3.12
N VAL A 269 -19.15 10.60 -3.35
CA VAL A 269 -18.30 11.18 -2.30
C VAL A 269 -17.88 12.59 -2.70
N GLU A 270 -18.01 13.52 -1.75
CA GLU A 270 -17.50 14.89 -1.87
C GLU A 270 -16.43 15.15 -0.82
N LEU A 271 -15.18 15.30 -1.26
CA LEU A 271 -14.01 15.59 -0.44
C LEU A 271 -13.93 17.08 -0.11
N ILE A 272 -13.50 17.40 1.10
CA ILE A 272 -13.34 18.80 1.53
C ILE A 272 -12.14 19.50 0.87
N THR A 273 -11.24 18.71 0.28
CA THR A 273 -9.99 19.16 -0.33
C THR A 273 -9.78 18.41 -1.65
N PRO A 274 -9.33 19.08 -2.73
CA PRO A 274 -9.05 18.43 -4.00
C PRO A 274 -7.90 17.43 -3.92
N ILE A 275 -8.10 16.20 -4.40
CA ILE A 275 -7.08 15.14 -4.43
C ILE A 275 -6.84 14.68 -5.86
N ALA A 276 -5.60 14.26 -6.16
CA ALA A 276 -5.27 13.63 -7.43
C ALA A 276 -5.96 12.25 -7.56
N ILE A 277 -7.12 12.22 -8.21
CA ILE A 277 -7.98 11.04 -8.34
C ILE A 277 -8.17 10.68 -9.82
N GLU A 278 -8.27 9.39 -10.09
CA GLU A 278 -8.58 8.84 -11.41
C GLU A 278 -9.44 7.59 -11.27
N GLU A 279 -10.11 7.19 -12.36
CA GLU A 279 -10.88 5.95 -12.39
C GLU A 279 -9.97 4.72 -12.16
N GLY A 280 -10.45 3.79 -11.34
CA GLY A 280 -9.70 2.62 -10.90
C GLY A 280 -8.81 2.85 -9.67
N LEU A 281 -8.67 4.09 -9.17
CA LEU A 281 -7.91 4.37 -7.97
C LEU A 281 -8.60 3.74 -6.74
N ARG A 282 -7.88 2.88 -6.02
CA ARG A 282 -8.34 2.29 -4.76
C ARG A 282 -8.17 3.25 -3.58
N PHE A 283 -9.05 3.14 -2.61
CA PHE A 283 -9.02 3.94 -1.38
C PHE A 283 -9.54 3.16 -0.18
N ALA A 284 -9.15 3.60 1.02
CA ALA A 284 -9.70 3.09 2.27
C ALA A 284 -10.52 4.18 2.97
N ILE A 285 -11.55 3.78 3.71
CA ILE A 285 -12.37 4.66 4.54
C ILE A 285 -12.04 4.36 6.00
N ARG A 286 -11.69 5.40 6.77
CA ARG A 286 -11.35 5.27 8.19
C ARG A 286 -12.12 6.23 9.07
N GLU A 287 -12.41 5.79 10.28
CA GLU A 287 -13.08 6.57 11.33
C GLU A 287 -12.57 6.11 12.70
N GLY A 288 -12.28 7.06 13.60
CA GLY A 288 -11.85 6.73 14.97
C GLY A 288 -10.60 5.84 15.04
N GLY A 289 -9.72 5.92 14.03
CA GLY A 289 -8.52 5.09 13.91
C GLY A 289 -8.73 3.70 13.30
N ARG A 290 -9.97 3.32 12.95
CA ARG A 290 -10.29 2.01 12.37
C ARG A 290 -10.60 2.10 10.88
N THR A 291 -10.29 1.05 10.12
CA THR A 291 -10.75 0.92 8.73
C THR A 291 -12.18 0.42 8.72
N VAL A 292 -13.07 1.17 8.10
CA VAL A 292 -14.51 0.90 8.07
C VAL A 292 -15.03 0.58 6.68
N GLY A 293 -14.25 0.88 5.64
CA GLY A 293 -14.58 0.52 4.26
C GLY A 293 -13.34 0.45 3.37
N SER A 294 -13.45 -0.28 2.27
CA SER A 294 -12.47 -0.32 1.18
C SER A 294 -13.20 -0.10 -0.13
N GLY A 295 -12.67 0.77 -0.99
CA GLY A 295 -13.35 1.13 -2.22
C GLY A 295 -12.44 1.34 -3.41
N VAL A 296 -13.07 1.50 -4.56
CA VAL A 296 -12.45 1.86 -5.83
C VAL A 296 -13.25 2.98 -6.47
N VAL A 297 -12.56 3.98 -7.01
CA VAL A 297 -13.17 5.06 -7.80
C VAL A 297 -13.64 4.47 -9.12
N THR A 298 -14.94 4.50 -9.37
CA THR A 298 -15.54 3.97 -10.60
C THR A 298 -15.77 5.07 -11.64
N LYS A 299 -15.95 6.31 -11.18
CA LYS A 299 -16.08 7.48 -12.06
C LYS A 299 -15.63 8.74 -11.35
N VAL A 300 -14.94 9.61 -12.08
CA VAL A 300 -14.61 10.95 -11.58
C VAL A 300 -15.62 11.95 -12.14
N ASN A 301 -16.26 12.71 -11.25
CA ASN A 301 -17.24 13.72 -11.66
C ASN A 301 -16.53 15.07 -11.74
N ALA A 302 -16.67 15.75 -12.87
CA ALA A 302 -16.13 17.10 -13.10
C ALA A 302 -16.86 18.15 -12.27
#